data_AF-A0A2N5FUY0-F1
#
_entry.id   AF-A0A2N5FUY0-F1
#
_cell.length_a   1.000
_cell.length_b   1.000
_cell.length_c   1.000
_cell.angle_alpha   90.00
_cell.angle_beta   90.00
_cell.angle_gamma   90.00
#
_symmetry.space_group_name_H-M   'P 1'
#
loop_
_entity.id
_entity.type
_entity.pdbx_description
1 polymer ?
#
loop_
_entity_poly.entity_id
_entity_poly.type
_entity_poly.pdbx_seq_one_letter_code
_entity_poly.pdbx_strand_id
1 'polypeptide(L)'
;MGKLDGILRYNQEKKLDLDYLRRIFILKKYLLLTTEYVGNKQKLDFVCSKHPELKTQTTNAVRLRKITHNCLACQKESKLENSLLAVSNIDIIETYKAILSGKLKTFPKGFFQHYSLKDLKGLVNYYISVAKNETDDIAKIVSHDMLRKYKLSGLLKENSNFEILDLVYPNLFKPWELSSCPPKFWNNEDNVREASIWFYQKLLEDKVINSEEEILTIKNYGVLFKKYKLDGLFYTRFSSSHYGFWNYLFPNKWLEWEYCHTPKHYWENPENRIKALKELIELKLNMSISNIPNEFSYSLLVKQHRKFAAICDIYYSSSLFQWINECYPNTFTDSDFYQNIGIDGTKLDSKAEVKIHDIFIKNNLKVTYFENKIANIGNFVNEDHKESYIPDWIINDSIIVEYYGWYNDKYYETHKLLKKYMDKARRKNNYYKGLPNYQFIDLYPSDLEDNLKGLIKKFKSLGINLTI
;
A
#
# COMPACT_ATOMS: atom_id res chain seq x y z
N MET A 1 -4.31 68.50 24.39
CA MET A 1 -4.75 67.85 25.64
C MET A 1 -5.55 68.77 26.59
N GLY A 2 -5.47 70.11 26.52
CA GLY A 2 -6.07 70.98 27.56
C GLY A 2 -7.55 71.39 27.48
N LYS A 3 -8.33 71.03 26.43
CA LYS A 3 -9.74 71.48 26.28
C LYS A 3 -10.81 70.40 26.56
N LEU A 4 -10.43 69.14 26.75
CA LEU A 4 -11.37 68.02 27.00
C LEU A 4 -11.63 67.75 28.49
N ASP A 5 -10.70 68.12 29.39
CA ASP A 5 -10.79 67.80 30.82
C ASP A 5 -11.85 68.61 31.58
N GLY A 6 -12.20 69.82 31.11
CA GLY A 6 -13.19 70.66 31.77
C GLY A 6 -14.64 70.17 31.64
N ILE A 7 -14.93 69.33 30.65
CA ILE A 7 -16.30 68.86 30.33
C ILE A 7 -16.63 67.54 31.04
N LEU A 8 -15.63 66.80 31.52
CA LEU A 8 -15.81 65.44 32.06
C LEU A 8 -16.09 65.36 33.58
N ARG A 9 -16.04 66.49 34.32
CA ARG A 9 -16.41 66.53 35.74
C ARG A 9 -17.88 66.93 35.93
N TYR A 10 -18.79 66.10 35.43
CA TYR A 10 -20.23 66.19 35.75
C TYR A 10 -20.62 65.02 36.67
N ASN A 11 -21.36 65.34 37.73
CA ASN A 11 -21.75 64.44 38.83
C ASN A 11 -22.24 63.07 38.30
N GLN A 12 -21.59 61.96 38.69
CA GLN A 12 -21.76 60.65 38.03
C GLN A 12 -23.18 60.05 38.16
N GLU A 13 -23.95 60.55 39.13
CA GLU A 13 -25.29 60.08 39.47
C GLU A 13 -26.42 60.89 38.80
N LYS A 14 -26.15 62.08 38.27
CA LYS A 14 -27.18 62.90 37.62
C LYS A 14 -27.44 62.42 36.20
N LYS A 15 -28.71 62.23 35.82
CA LYS A 15 -29.12 61.91 34.45
C LYS A 15 -28.58 62.98 33.49
N LEU A 16 -27.89 62.55 32.44
CA LEU A 16 -27.39 63.46 31.41
C LEU A 16 -28.51 64.03 30.55
N ASP A 17 -28.26 65.19 29.99
CA ASP A 17 -29.09 65.74 28.92
C ASP A 17 -28.84 64.98 27.59
N LEU A 18 -29.88 64.85 26.76
CA LEU A 18 -29.82 64.10 25.50
C LEU A 18 -28.98 64.84 24.45
N ASP A 19 -29.06 66.16 24.37
CA ASP A 19 -28.24 66.93 23.43
C ASP A 19 -26.77 66.93 23.84
N TYR A 20 -26.50 66.93 25.15
CA TYR A 20 -25.16 66.67 25.66
C TYR A 20 -24.63 65.29 25.27
N LEU A 21 -25.45 64.23 25.36
CA LEU A 21 -25.05 62.90 24.88
C LEU A 21 -24.74 62.89 23.38
N ARG A 22 -25.61 63.49 22.56
CA ARG A 22 -25.38 63.62 21.11
C ARG A 22 -24.03 64.27 20.80
N ARG A 23 -23.66 65.33 21.51
CA ARG A 23 -22.34 65.98 21.37
C ARG A 23 -21.18 65.01 21.67
N ILE A 24 -21.28 64.19 22.71
CA ILE A 24 -20.23 63.19 23.04
C ILE A 24 -20.12 62.13 21.94
N PHE A 25 -21.24 61.64 21.40
CA PHE A 25 -21.23 60.69 20.27
C PHE A 25 -20.57 61.32 19.04
N ILE A 26 -20.92 62.57 18.69
CA ILE A 26 -20.31 63.31 17.57
C ILE A 26 -18.80 63.48 17.76
N LEU A 27 -18.36 63.89 18.96
CA LEU A 27 -16.94 64.05 19.29
C LEU A 27 -16.16 62.74 19.13
N LYS A 28 -16.77 61.60 19.49
CA LYS A 28 -16.20 60.27 19.33
C LYS A 28 -16.38 59.68 17.91
N LYS A 29 -16.90 60.46 16.97
CA LYS A 29 -17.21 60.04 15.58
C LYS A 29 -18.18 58.87 15.53
N TYR A 30 -19.23 58.96 16.32
CA TYR A 30 -20.34 58.02 16.39
C TYR A 30 -21.66 58.71 16.03
N LEU A 31 -22.52 58.02 15.30
CA LEU A 31 -23.89 58.41 15.03
C LEU A 31 -24.81 57.75 16.06
N LEU A 32 -25.44 58.52 16.94
CA LEU A 32 -26.42 58.01 17.91
C LEU A 32 -27.75 57.71 17.19
N LEU A 33 -28.23 56.47 17.30
CA LEU A 33 -29.51 56.02 16.73
C LEU A 33 -30.66 56.09 17.74
N THR A 34 -30.37 55.99 19.04
CA THR A 34 -31.40 56.10 20.08
C THR A 34 -31.99 57.51 20.12
N THR A 35 -33.31 57.61 19.90
CA THR A 35 -34.06 58.87 19.84
C THR A 35 -34.57 59.34 21.20
N GLU A 36 -34.88 58.40 22.11
CA GLU A 36 -35.42 58.68 23.44
C GLU A 36 -34.46 58.27 24.56
N TYR A 37 -34.24 59.16 25.54
CA TYR A 37 -33.29 58.94 26.61
C TYR A 37 -33.91 59.01 28.01
N VAL A 38 -33.98 57.86 28.67
CA VAL A 38 -34.62 57.68 29.97
C VAL A 38 -33.63 57.69 31.14
N GLY A 39 -32.36 57.28 30.94
CA GLY A 39 -31.36 57.35 32.02
C GLY A 39 -29.97 56.76 31.72
N ASN A 40 -29.01 57.00 32.64
CA ASN A 40 -27.58 56.74 32.41
C ASN A 40 -27.17 55.28 32.16
N LYS A 41 -28.01 54.32 32.56
CA LYS A 41 -27.79 52.88 32.36
C LYS A 41 -28.48 52.33 31.10
N GLN A 42 -29.32 53.13 30.43
CA GLN A 42 -29.99 52.74 29.19
C GLN A 42 -28.97 52.37 28.12
N LYS A 43 -29.29 51.34 27.33
CA LYS A 43 -28.54 51.01 26.12
C LYS A 43 -28.78 52.07 25.06
N LEU A 44 -27.70 52.64 24.57
CA LEU A 44 -27.65 53.66 23.54
C LEU A 44 -27.05 53.02 22.30
N ASP A 45 -27.87 52.91 21.27
CA ASP A 45 -27.53 52.33 19.99
C ASP A 45 -26.83 53.37 19.14
N PHE A 46 -25.70 53.01 18.53
CA PHE A 46 -24.91 53.91 17.71
C PHE A 46 -24.22 53.18 16.57
N VAL A 47 -23.87 53.92 15.53
CA VAL A 47 -23.00 53.45 14.44
C VAL A 47 -21.67 54.18 14.54
N CYS A 48 -20.57 53.44 14.40
CA CYS A 48 -19.25 54.05 14.35
C CYS A 48 -18.97 54.58 12.94
N SER A 49 -18.64 55.88 12.80
CA SER A 49 -18.32 56.45 11.49
C SER A 49 -17.02 55.92 10.90
N LYS A 50 -16.11 55.38 11.73
CA LYS A 50 -14.87 54.72 11.26
C LYS A 50 -15.10 53.26 10.84
N HIS A 51 -16.12 52.61 11.41
CA HIS A 51 -16.41 51.18 11.24
C HIS A 51 -17.89 50.97 10.93
N PRO A 52 -18.40 51.51 9.81
CA PRO A 52 -19.81 51.39 9.46
C PRO A 52 -20.25 49.94 9.20
N GLU A 53 -19.33 49.07 8.81
CA GLU A 53 -19.55 47.65 8.54
C GLU A 53 -19.97 46.86 9.79
N LEU A 54 -19.61 47.32 11.00
CA LEU A 54 -20.04 46.71 12.26
C LEU A 54 -21.52 46.98 12.59
N LYS A 55 -22.22 47.78 11.77
CA LYS A 55 -23.62 48.17 11.96
C LYS A 55 -23.84 48.73 13.38
N THR A 56 -25.04 48.54 13.91
CA THR A 56 -25.46 49.07 15.21
C THR A 56 -24.70 48.39 16.36
N GLN A 57 -24.03 49.21 17.17
CA GLN A 57 -23.38 48.83 18.42
C GLN A 57 -24.08 49.52 19.59
N THR A 58 -23.89 49.00 20.80
CA THR A 58 -24.56 49.55 22.00
C THR A 58 -23.56 49.97 23.06
N THR A 59 -23.87 51.06 23.76
CA THR A 59 -23.14 51.52 24.96
C THR A 59 -24.13 52.07 25.97
N ASN A 60 -23.66 52.67 27.06
CA ASN A 60 -24.49 53.50 27.92
C ASN A 60 -23.73 54.79 28.27
N ALA A 61 -24.43 55.77 28.82
CA ALA A 61 -23.87 57.08 29.14
C ALA A 61 -22.68 56.99 30.12
N VAL A 62 -22.72 56.05 31.07
CA VAL A 62 -21.63 55.83 32.03
C VAL A 62 -20.37 55.36 31.32
N ARG A 63 -20.47 54.34 30.47
CA ARG A 63 -19.34 53.76 29.73
C ARG A 63 -18.82 54.73 28.68
N LEU A 64 -19.70 55.46 27.99
CA LEU A 64 -19.33 56.48 27.00
C LEU A 64 -18.36 57.54 27.55
N ARG A 65 -18.51 57.92 28.82
CA ARG A 65 -17.61 58.87 29.50
C ARG A 65 -16.31 58.23 30.01
N LYS A 66 -16.36 56.97 30.42
CA LYS A 66 -15.23 56.29 31.09
C LYS A 66 -14.14 55.80 30.14
N ILE A 67 -14.50 55.40 28.92
CA ILE A 67 -13.54 54.79 27.99
C ILE A 67 -13.38 55.61 26.72
N THR A 68 -12.18 55.60 26.15
CA THR A 68 -11.83 56.37 24.95
C THR A 68 -12.63 55.95 23.72
N HIS A 69 -12.75 54.63 23.50
CA HIS A 69 -13.47 54.05 22.37
C HIS A 69 -14.57 53.12 22.85
N ASN A 70 -15.80 53.32 22.36
CA ASN A 70 -16.94 52.44 22.64
C ASN A 70 -17.21 51.47 21.49
N CYS A 71 -16.79 51.82 20.26
CA CYS A 71 -16.75 50.88 19.13
C CYS A 71 -15.78 49.73 19.41
N LEU A 72 -16.19 48.50 19.10
CA LEU A 72 -15.37 47.29 19.30
C LEU A 72 -14.11 47.29 18.44
N ALA A 73 -14.20 47.70 17.17
CA ALA A 73 -13.05 47.79 16.27
C ALA A 73 -12.06 48.88 16.72
N CYS A 74 -12.51 50.10 17.02
CA CYS A 74 -11.62 51.13 17.56
C CYS A 74 -10.90 50.70 18.86
N GLN A 75 -11.56 49.90 19.72
CA GLN A 75 -10.90 49.36 20.92
C GLN A 75 -9.81 48.34 20.57
N LYS A 76 -10.01 47.51 19.54
CA LYS A 76 -9.01 46.55 19.05
C LYS A 76 -7.84 47.27 18.39
N GLU A 77 -8.11 48.24 17.53
CA GLU A 77 -7.10 49.06 16.85
C GLU A 77 -6.22 49.81 17.85
N SER A 78 -6.81 50.52 18.82
CA SER A 78 -6.04 51.24 19.84
C SER A 78 -5.20 50.31 20.73
N LYS A 79 -5.68 49.09 21.03
CA LYS A 79 -4.87 48.09 21.74
C LYS A 79 -3.70 47.60 20.89
N LEU A 80 -3.91 47.42 19.58
CA LEU A 80 -2.87 47.02 18.64
C LEU A 80 -1.83 48.14 18.47
N GLU A 81 -2.25 49.39 18.28
CA GLU A 81 -1.38 50.57 18.19
C GLU A 81 -0.53 50.77 19.45
N ASN A 82 -1.12 50.65 20.63
CA ASN A 82 -0.37 50.74 21.89
C ASN A 82 0.62 49.57 22.06
N SER A 83 0.26 48.37 21.59
CA SER A 83 1.17 47.22 21.56
C SER A 83 2.32 47.44 20.56
N LEU A 84 2.02 48.06 19.40
CA LEU A 84 3.00 48.40 18.36
C LEU A 84 3.99 49.47 18.84
N LEU A 85 3.51 50.55 19.45
CA LEU A 85 4.34 51.62 20.04
C LEU A 85 5.24 51.11 21.17
N ALA A 86 4.79 50.11 21.92
CA ALA A 86 5.58 49.50 22.98
C ALA A 86 6.72 48.62 22.41
N VAL A 87 6.60 48.08 21.20
CA VAL A 87 7.56 47.12 20.62
C VAL A 87 8.47 47.75 19.55
N SER A 88 8.04 48.81 18.86
CA SER A 88 8.77 49.43 17.73
C SER A 88 10.14 50.01 18.09
N ASN A 89 10.44 50.22 19.38
CA ASN A 89 11.71 50.76 19.87
C ASN A 89 12.54 49.74 20.66
N ILE A 90 12.15 48.47 20.67
CA ILE A 90 12.83 47.45 21.48
C ILE A 90 13.73 46.59 20.59
N ASP A 91 15.00 46.46 20.96
CA ASP A 91 15.92 45.53 20.32
C ASP A 91 15.51 44.07 20.62
N ILE A 92 15.44 43.24 19.57
CA ILE A 92 14.97 41.86 19.65
C ILE A 92 15.88 40.99 20.55
N ILE A 93 17.19 41.24 20.50
CA ILE A 93 18.19 40.48 21.26
C ILE A 93 18.16 40.92 22.72
N GLU A 94 18.07 42.22 23.00
CA GLU A 94 18.01 42.74 24.38
C GLU A 94 16.73 42.28 25.08
N THR A 95 15.60 42.22 24.37
CA THR A 95 14.37 41.63 24.90
C THR A 95 14.58 40.18 25.29
N TYR A 96 15.22 39.41 24.41
CA TYR A 96 15.47 38.00 24.65
C TYR A 96 16.44 37.77 25.82
N LYS A 97 17.52 38.56 25.93
CA LYS A 97 18.43 38.56 27.10
C LYS A 97 17.70 38.91 28.40
N ALA A 98 16.78 39.87 28.37
CA ALA A 98 15.95 40.20 29.53
C ALA A 98 15.04 39.04 29.94
N ILE A 99 14.55 38.24 28.99
CA ILE A 99 13.78 37.02 29.28
C ILE A 99 14.66 35.92 29.87
N LEU A 100 15.84 35.66 29.28
CA LEU A 100 16.77 34.64 29.77
C LEU A 100 17.28 34.96 31.19
N SER A 101 17.50 36.24 31.51
CA SER A 101 17.90 36.70 32.84
C SER A 101 16.75 36.78 33.85
N GLY A 102 15.50 36.53 33.43
CA GLY A 102 14.32 36.60 34.27
C GLY A 102 13.79 38.01 34.56
N LYS A 103 14.41 39.06 34.01
CA LYS A 103 13.92 40.45 34.09
C LYS A 103 12.55 40.59 33.41
N LEU A 104 12.29 39.80 32.37
CA LEU A 104 10.99 39.65 31.72
C LEU A 104 10.54 38.19 31.80
N LYS A 105 9.26 37.97 32.13
CA LYS A 105 8.72 36.61 32.25
C LYS A 105 8.53 35.91 30.89
N THR A 106 8.03 36.65 29.89
CA THR A 106 7.69 36.15 28.55
C THR A 106 7.78 37.26 27.52
N PHE A 107 7.87 36.90 26.25
CA PHE A 107 7.72 37.86 25.14
C PHE A 107 6.34 38.55 25.17
N PRO A 108 6.26 39.83 24.77
CA PRO A 108 4.99 40.50 24.51
C PRO A 108 4.13 39.74 23.50
N LYS A 109 2.80 39.93 23.57
CA LYS A 109 1.89 39.35 22.59
C LYS A 109 2.14 40.01 21.23
N GLY A 110 2.26 39.21 20.17
CA GLY A 110 2.51 39.74 18.82
C GLY A 110 3.98 40.09 18.55
N PHE A 111 4.89 39.84 19.49
CA PHE A 111 6.27 40.33 19.43
C PHE A 111 7.01 39.95 18.13
N PHE A 112 6.98 38.67 17.75
CA PHE A 112 7.72 38.18 16.58
C PHE A 112 7.18 38.70 15.25
N GLN A 113 5.88 39.06 15.19
CA GLN A 113 5.24 39.57 13.96
C GLN A 113 5.74 40.97 13.56
N HIS A 114 6.49 41.66 14.42
CA HIS A 114 6.96 43.03 14.18
C HIS A 114 8.40 43.11 13.67
N TYR A 115 9.09 41.97 13.58
CA TYR A 115 10.50 41.92 13.18
C TYR A 115 10.66 41.35 11.78
N SER A 116 11.64 41.87 11.05
CA SER A 116 11.96 41.35 9.72
C SER A 116 12.56 39.93 9.82
N LEU A 117 12.56 39.19 8.71
CA LEU A 117 13.27 37.90 8.63
C LEU A 117 14.76 38.03 9.00
N LYS A 118 15.38 39.19 8.72
CA LYS A 118 16.77 39.47 9.11
C LYS A 118 16.93 39.56 10.63
N ASP A 119 16.02 40.23 11.30
CA ASP A 119 16.03 40.38 12.76
C ASP A 119 15.74 39.03 13.45
N LEU A 120 14.76 38.29 12.94
CA LEU A 120 14.46 36.92 13.41
C LEU A 120 15.65 35.99 13.20
N LYS A 121 16.34 36.07 12.06
CA LYS A 121 17.59 35.34 11.80
C LYS A 121 18.67 35.73 12.81
N GLY A 122 18.80 37.00 13.15
CA GLY A 122 19.70 37.48 14.19
C GLY A 122 19.39 36.88 15.57
N LEU A 123 18.11 36.86 15.95
CA LEU A 123 17.63 36.23 17.18
C LEU A 123 17.95 34.74 17.23
N VAL A 124 17.64 34.00 16.17
CA VAL A 124 17.86 32.55 16.13
C VAL A 124 19.37 32.24 16.15
N ASN A 125 20.21 33.03 15.46
CA ASN A 125 21.67 32.90 15.56
C ASN A 125 22.19 33.09 16.98
N TYR A 126 21.73 34.13 17.68
CA TYR A 126 22.10 34.37 19.06
C TYR A 126 21.60 33.25 19.99
N TYR A 127 20.38 32.77 19.77
CA TYR A 127 19.86 31.61 20.48
C TYR A 127 20.76 30.38 20.30
N ILE A 128 21.12 30.05 19.06
CA ILE A 128 21.95 28.89 18.75
C ILE A 128 23.33 29.03 19.40
N SER A 129 23.94 30.22 19.41
CA SER A 129 25.24 30.41 20.07
C SER A 129 25.16 30.19 21.59
N VAL A 130 24.04 30.54 22.23
CA VAL A 130 23.81 30.26 23.64
C VAL A 130 23.51 28.77 23.88
N ALA A 131 22.69 28.14 23.05
CA ALA A 131 22.27 26.75 23.18
C ALA A 131 23.39 25.74 22.90
N LYS A 132 24.38 26.12 22.07
CA LYS A 132 25.59 25.32 21.80
C LYS A 132 26.42 25.02 23.04
N ASN A 133 26.29 25.81 24.10
CA ASN A 133 26.93 25.50 25.38
C ASN A 133 26.37 24.20 26.02
N GLU A 134 25.19 23.73 25.61
CA GLU A 134 24.62 22.47 26.11
C GLU A 134 24.75 21.29 25.14
N THR A 135 24.79 21.56 23.83
CA THR A 135 24.85 20.52 22.79
C THR A 135 25.22 21.13 21.44
N ASP A 136 26.11 20.47 20.68
CA ASP A 136 26.45 20.89 19.32
C ASP A 136 25.48 20.34 18.24
N ASP A 137 24.60 19.40 18.60
CA ASP A 137 23.55 18.89 17.72
C ASP A 137 22.51 19.96 17.39
N ILE A 138 22.64 20.55 16.19
CA ILE A 138 21.75 21.60 15.67
C ILE A 138 20.28 21.16 15.61
N ALA A 139 20.01 19.90 15.24
CA ALA A 139 18.64 19.39 15.16
C ALA A 139 18.00 19.29 16.55
N LYS A 140 18.80 18.93 17.57
CA LYS A 140 18.37 19.00 18.97
C LYS A 140 18.15 20.44 19.43
N ILE A 141 19.05 21.37 19.09
CA ILE A 141 18.91 22.79 19.45
C ILE A 141 17.57 23.37 18.95
N VAL A 142 17.11 23.04 17.75
CA VAL A 142 15.84 23.58 17.24
C VAL A 142 14.61 22.73 17.54
N SER A 143 14.76 21.69 18.35
CA SER A 143 13.62 20.88 18.78
C SER A 143 12.61 21.74 19.56
N HIS A 144 11.33 21.33 19.53
CA HIS A 144 10.27 22.02 20.28
C HIS A 144 10.61 22.14 21.78
N ASP A 145 11.25 21.13 22.36
CA ASP A 145 11.66 21.14 23.77
C ASP A 145 12.75 22.16 24.08
N MET A 146 13.78 22.26 23.23
CA MET A 146 14.83 23.26 23.39
C MET A 146 14.29 24.67 23.17
N LEU A 147 13.50 24.90 22.12
CA LEU A 147 12.84 26.19 21.90
C LEU A 147 11.95 26.59 23.08
N ARG A 148 11.21 25.64 23.67
CA ARG A 148 10.40 25.88 24.88
C ARG A 148 11.26 26.18 26.10
N LYS A 149 12.34 25.43 26.33
CA LYS A 149 13.30 25.64 27.43
C LYS A 149 13.86 27.06 27.38
N TYR A 150 14.27 27.50 26.20
CA TYR A 150 14.81 28.83 25.93
C TYR A 150 13.73 29.89 25.63
N LYS A 151 12.46 29.64 25.96
CA LYS A 151 11.35 30.62 25.87
C LYS A 151 11.04 31.14 24.45
N LEU A 152 11.53 30.46 23.41
CA LEU A 152 11.33 30.78 21.99
C LEU A 152 10.19 30.02 21.31
N SER A 153 9.36 29.29 22.07
CA SER A 153 8.20 28.57 21.52
C SER A 153 7.20 29.47 20.79
N GLY A 154 7.25 30.79 20.99
CA GLY A 154 6.43 31.74 20.24
C GLY A 154 6.80 31.86 18.76
N LEU A 155 8.03 31.50 18.36
CA LEU A 155 8.43 31.41 16.95
C LEU A 155 7.64 30.32 16.20
N LEU A 156 7.22 29.27 16.92
CA LEU A 156 6.50 28.12 16.36
C LEU A 156 5.03 28.39 16.03
N LYS A 157 4.52 29.59 16.34
CA LYS A 157 3.14 29.97 15.99
C LYS A 157 2.98 30.22 14.49
N GLU A 158 4.02 30.72 13.86
CA GLU A 158 4.01 31.13 12.44
C GLU A 158 5.02 30.33 11.61
N ASN A 159 5.87 29.51 12.24
CA ASN A 159 6.95 28.77 11.59
C ASN A 159 7.03 27.35 12.14
N SER A 160 7.43 26.42 11.30
CA SER A 160 7.87 25.09 11.67
C SER A 160 9.32 25.09 12.17
N ASN A 161 9.73 24.02 12.85
CA ASN A 161 11.13 23.83 13.25
C ASN A 161 12.08 23.88 12.04
N PHE A 162 11.63 23.35 10.90
CA PHE A 162 12.40 23.37 9.65
C PHE A 162 12.62 24.80 9.15
N GLU A 163 11.57 25.63 9.08
CA GLU A 163 11.68 27.01 8.60
C GLU A 163 12.61 27.85 9.48
N ILE A 164 12.61 27.60 10.80
CA ILE A 164 13.55 28.25 11.74
C ILE A 164 14.99 27.83 11.44
N LEU A 165 15.23 26.55 11.15
CA LEU A 165 16.55 26.05 10.79
C LEU A 165 17.03 26.59 9.46
N ASP A 166 16.22 26.48 8.42
CA ASP A 166 16.56 26.85 7.05
C ASP A 166 16.82 28.36 6.94
N LEU A 167 16.16 29.18 7.79
CA LEU A 167 16.47 30.60 7.92
C LEU A 167 17.94 30.87 8.30
N VAL A 168 18.51 30.06 9.19
CA VAL A 168 19.88 30.24 9.71
C VAL A 168 20.91 29.42 8.94
N TYR A 169 20.56 28.20 8.57
CA TYR A 169 21.37 27.23 7.85
C TYR A 169 20.67 26.80 6.55
N PRO A 170 20.61 27.71 5.55
CA PRO A 170 19.87 27.45 4.33
C PRO A 170 20.43 26.24 3.60
N ASN A 171 19.53 25.34 3.18
CA ASN A 171 19.84 24.11 2.45
C ASN A 171 20.76 23.11 3.18
N LEU A 172 21.01 23.28 4.48
CA LEU A 172 21.87 22.36 5.23
C LEU A 172 21.13 21.07 5.62
N PHE A 173 19.82 21.17 5.86
CA PHE A 173 18.97 20.05 6.28
C PHE A 173 17.82 19.89 5.29
N LYS A 174 17.36 18.65 5.11
CA LYS A 174 16.06 18.40 4.49
C LYS A 174 14.95 18.39 5.54
N PRO A 175 13.72 18.80 5.18
CA PRO A 175 12.59 18.84 6.11
C PRO A 175 12.31 17.51 6.82
N TRP A 176 12.47 16.39 6.11
CA TRP A 176 12.28 15.03 6.64
C TRP A 176 13.44 14.52 7.50
N GLU A 177 14.59 15.19 7.51
CA GLU A 177 15.70 14.81 8.40
C GLU A 177 15.48 15.25 9.86
N LEU A 178 14.47 16.10 10.10
CA LEU A 178 14.08 16.55 11.42
C LEU A 178 13.06 15.60 12.07
N SER A 179 12.69 15.87 13.32
CA SER A 179 11.70 15.07 14.06
C SER A 179 10.29 15.11 13.46
N SER A 180 9.99 16.13 12.65
CA SER A 180 8.67 16.33 12.04
C SER A 180 8.76 17.31 10.87
N CYS A 181 8.11 16.97 9.76
CA CYS A 181 7.91 17.91 8.65
C CYS A 181 6.85 18.98 8.99
N PRO A 182 6.86 20.14 8.30
CA PRO A 182 5.80 21.14 8.42
C PRO A 182 4.38 20.57 8.14
N PRO A 183 3.31 21.21 8.63
CA PRO A 183 1.95 20.83 8.29
C PRO A 183 1.71 20.81 6.77
N LYS A 184 0.97 19.81 6.27
CA LYS A 184 0.65 19.63 4.84
C LYS A 184 1.89 19.52 3.91
N PHE A 185 3.09 19.33 4.47
CA PHE A 185 4.33 19.25 3.69
C PHE A 185 4.27 18.18 2.58
N TRP A 186 3.69 17.01 2.90
CA TRP A 186 3.52 15.89 1.98
C TRP A 186 2.37 16.03 0.98
N ASN A 187 1.61 17.14 1.04
CA ASN A 187 0.60 17.46 0.02
C ASN A 187 1.22 18.20 -1.18
N ASN A 188 2.45 18.67 -1.04
CA ASN A 188 3.19 19.30 -2.13
C ASN A 188 3.95 18.21 -2.92
N GLU A 189 3.71 18.16 -4.22
CA GLU A 189 4.24 17.13 -5.10
C GLU A 189 5.76 17.22 -5.30
N ASP A 190 6.33 18.42 -5.31
CA ASP A 190 7.78 18.61 -5.41
C ASP A 190 8.50 18.06 -4.17
N ASN A 191 7.94 18.29 -2.98
CA ASN A 191 8.45 17.74 -1.72
C ASN A 191 8.41 16.21 -1.72
N VAL A 192 7.31 15.62 -2.20
CA VAL A 192 7.15 14.17 -2.34
C VAL A 192 8.20 13.62 -3.29
N ARG A 193 8.36 14.24 -4.46
CA ARG A 193 9.33 13.83 -5.49
C ARG A 193 10.75 13.89 -4.97
N GLU A 194 11.15 15.02 -4.38
CA GLU A 194 12.49 15.23 -3.86
C GLU A 194 12.84 14.22 -2.75
N ALA A 195 11.94 14.04 -1.78
CA ALA A 195 12.14 13.08 -0.69
C ALA A 195 12.22 11.64 -1.20
N SER A 196 11.42 11.28 -2.21
CA SER A 196 11.39 9.94 -2.78
C SER A 196 12.69 9.63 -3.53
N ILE A 197 13.19 10.57 -4.34
CA ILE A 197 14.49 10.44 -5.04
C ILE A 197 15.63 10.36 -4.02
N TRP A 198 15.64 11.25 -3.02
CA TRP A 198 16.63 11.24 -1.95
C TRP A 198 16.63 9.91 -1.22
N PHE A 199 15.46 9.34 -0.92
CA PHE A 199 15.36 8.05 -0.24
C PHE A 199 16.00 6.93 -1.05
N TYR A 200 15.65 6.84 -2.34
CA TYR A 200 16.25 5.85 -3.25
C TYR A 200 17.78 5.98 -3.30
N GLN A 201 18.31 7.20 -3.43
CA GLN A 201 19.74 7.48 -3.40
C GLN A 201 20.37 7.05 -2.08
N LYS A 202 19.72 7.34 -0.95
CA LYS A 202 20.20 6.92 0.38
C LYS A 202 20.23 5.42 0.57
N LEU A 203 19.27 4.68 0.00
CA LEU A 203 19.31 3.22 0.05
C LEU A 203 20.53 2.64 -0.70
N LEU A 204 20.94 3.27 -1.81
CA LEU A 204 22.16 2.90 -2.53
C LEU A 204 23.42 3.29 -1.76
N GLU A 205 23.50 4.53 -1.27
CA GLU A 205 24.65 5.04 -0.50
C GLU A 205 24.91 4.19 0.76
N ASP A 206 23.84 3.86 1.49
CA ASP A 206 23.93 3.04 2.71
C ASP A 206 24.04 1.54 2.42
N LYS A 207 24.08 1.14 1.14
CA LYS A 207 24.16 -0.27 0.68
C LYS A 207 23.02 -1.14 1.22
N VAL A 208 21.84 -0.55 1.42
CA VAL A 208 20.60 -1.30 1.67
C VAL A 208 20.18 -2.05 0.39
N ILE A 209 20.43 -1.42 -0.76
CA ILE A 209 20.37 -2.02 -2.08
C ILE A 209 21.63 -1.68 -2.85
N ASN A 210 22.03 -2.55 -3.78
CA ASN A 210 23.12 -2.29 -4.72
C ASN A 210 22.64 -2.01 -6.15
N SER A 211 21.38 -2.34 -6.44
CA SER A 211 20.74 -2.07 -7.73
C SER A 211 19.22 -1.93 -7.57
N GLU A 212 18.55 -1.46 -8.62
CA GLU A 212 17.09 -1.28 -8.64
C GLU A 212 16.35 -2.62 -8.51
N GLU A 213 16.92 -3.70 -9.03
CA GLU A 213 16.33 -5.05 -8.99
C GLU A 213 16.19 -5.57 -7.54
N GLU A 214 17.09 -5.16 -6.64
CA GLU A 214 17.04 -5.56 -5.24
C GLU A 214 15.84 -4.95 -4.48
N ILE A 215 15.18 -3.92 -5.02
CA ILE A 215 13.96 -3.32 -4.44
C ILE A 215 12.87 -4.36 -4.21
N LEU A 216 12.72 -5.32 -5.13
CA LEU A 216 11.73 -6.40 -5.03
C LEU A 216 11.96 -7.31 -3.82
N THR A 217 13.18 -7.34 -3.28
CA THR A 217 13.60 -8.23 -2.19
C THR A 217 13.53 -7.58 -0.80
N ILE A 218 13.37 -6.25 -0.74
CA ILE A 218 13.30 -5.50 0.52
C ILE A 218 12.09 -5.97 1.35
N LYS A 219 12.34 -6.15 2.65
CA LYS A 219 11.33 -6.51 3.64
C LYS A 219 11.13 -5.38 4.64
N ASN A 220 10.01 -5.41 5.36
CA ASN A 220 9.73 -4.50 6.47
C ASN A 220 9.81 -3.00 6.11
N TYR A 221 9.18 -2.61 4.99
CA TYR A 221 9.17 -1.23 4.51
C TYR A 221 8.79 -0.19 5.58
N GLY A 222 7.81 -0.48 6.45
CA GLY A 222 7.48 0.45 7.54
C GLY A 222 8.65 0.75 8.49
N VAL A 223 9.49 -0.24 8.82
CA VAL A 223 10.70 -0.05 9.63
C VAL A 223 11.75 0.71 8.84
N LEU A 224 11.90 0.40 7.55
CA LEU A 224 12.84 1.07 6.67
C LEU A 224 12.51 2.57 6.53
N PHE A 225 11.27 2.91 6.16
CA PHE A 225 10.83 4.31 6.05
C PHE A 225 11.01 5.07 7.37
N LYS A 226 10.71 4.43 8.52
CA LYS A 226 10.94 5.04 9.83
C LYS A 226 12.43 5.28 10.12
N LYS A 227 13.32 4.36 9.75
CA LYS A 227 14.79 4.53 9.90
C LYS A 227 15.27 5.80 9.19
N TYR A 228 14.72 6.08 8.02
CA TYR A 228 15.06 7.27 7.22
C TYR A 228 14.13 8.48 7.49
N LYS A 229 13.31 8.43 8.55
CA LYS A 229 12.39 9.50 8.97
C LYS A 229 11.36 9.92 7.89
N LEU A 230 10.99 8.96 7.04
CA LEU A 230 10.05 9.13 5.94
C LEU A 230 8.73 8.35 6.18
N ASP A 231 8.46 7.93 7.41
CA ASP A 231 7.20 7.28 7.77
C ASP A 231 5.99 8.21 7.54
N GLY A 232 6.16 9.52 7.77
CA GLY A 232 5.14 10.52 7.45
C GLY A 232 4.80 10.57 5.95
N LEU A 233 5.81 10.51 5.07
CA LEU A 233 5.62 10.43 3.62
C LEU A 233 4.91 9.14 3.23
N PHE A 234 5.43 8.02 3.71
CA PHE A 234 4.94 6.68 3.39
C PHE A 234 3.47 6.50 3.76
N TYR A 235 3.09 6.97 4.95
CA TYR A 235 1.71 6.91 5.41
C TYR A 235 0.82 7.92 4.68
N THR A 236 1.21 9.20 4.63
CA THR A 236 0.32 10.28 4.16
C THR A 236 0.08 10.23 2.65
N ARG A 237 1.13 9.97 1.86
CA ARG A 237 1.06 10.06 0.40
C ARG A 237 0.78 8.72 -0.28
N PHE A 238 1.22 7.62 0.34
CA PHE A 238 1.17 6.29 -0.25
C PHE A 238 0.35 5.29 0.56
N SER A 239 -0.31 5.71 1.65
CA SER A 239 -1.15 4.85 2.49
C SER A 239 -0.41 3.58 2.95
N SER A 240 0.89 3.70 3.22
CA SER A 240 1.79 2.59 3.55
C SER A 240 1.91 1.51 2.46
N SER A 241 1.66 1.87 1.20
CA SER A 241 1.87 1.00 0.03
C SER A 241 3.29 1.17 -0.52
N HIS A 242 4.14 0.16 -0.31
CA HIS A 242 5.48 0.09 -0.88
C HIS A 242 5.43 0.02 -2.41
N TYR A 243 4.49 -0.74 -2.97
CA TYR A 243 4.22 -0.78 -4.41
C TYR A 243 3.84 0.62 -4.92
N GLY A 244 2.93 1.32 -4.23
CA GLY A 244 2.53 2.67 -4.59
C GLY A 244 3.71 3.66 -4.61
N PHE A 245 4.59 3.58 -3.63
CA PHE A 245 5.80 4.40 -3.57
C PHE A 245 6.77 4.11 -4.73
N TRP A 246 7.07 2.83 -5.00
CA TRP A 246 8.02 2.49 -6.05
C TRP A 246 7.46 2.66 -7.45
N ASN A 247 6.17 2.39 -7.67
CA ASN A 247 5.50 2.67 -8.93
C ASN A 247 5.39 4.18 -9.21
N TYR A 248 5.39 5.01 -8.16
CA TYR A 248 5.49 6.45 -8.33
C TYR A 248 6.88 6.88 -8.86
N LEU A 249 7.96 6.33 -8.31
CA LEU A 249 9.34 6.64 -8.75
C LEU A 249 9.72 5.98 -10.08
N PHE A 250 9.28 4.75 -10.28
CA PHE A 250 9.57 3.91 -11.45
C PHE A 250 8.26 3.41 -12.06
N PRO A 251 7.52 4.27 -12.78
CA PRO A 251 6.21 3.93 -13.31
C PRO A 251 6.22 2.67 -14.17
N ASN A 252 5.34 1.73 -13.82
CA ASN A 252 5.11 0.47 -14.54
C ASN A 252 6.35 -0.42 -14.71
N LYS A 253 7.40 -0.19 -13.92
CA LYS A 253 8.64 -0.98 -14.01
C LYS A 253 8.45 -2.40 -13.46
N TRP A 254 7.69 -2.52 -12.38
CA TRP A 254 7.40 -3.80 -11.74
C TRP A 254 5.92 -3.95 -11.44
N LEU A 255 5.46 -5.19 -11.46
CA LEU A 255 4.10 -5.56 -11.08
C LEU A 255 4.04 -5.77 -9.56
N GLU A 256 2.88 -5.50 -8.97
CA GLU A 256 2.70 -5.52 -7.51
C GLU A 256 3.02 -6.89 -6.89
N TRP A 257 2.73 -7.98 -7.61
CA TRP A 257 3.00 -9.34 -7.16
C TRP A 257 4.46 -9.77 -7.32
N GLU A 258 5.32 -9.02 -8.01
CA GLU A 258 6.75 -9.34 -8.16
C GLU A 258 7.53 -9.09 -6.87
N TYR A 259 7.06 -8.15 -6.05
CA TYR A 259 7.64 -7.89 -4.74
C TYR A 259 7.57 -9.15 -3.87
N CYS A 260 8.59 -9.34 -3.03
CA CYS A 260 8.67 -10.50 -2.14
C CYS A 260 7.48 -10.58 -1.17
N HIS A 261 6.85 -9.44 -0.86
CA HIS A 261 5.60 -9.35 -0.11
C HIS A 261 4.57 -8.54 -0.89
N THR A 262 3.36 -9.10 -1.02
CA THR A 262 2.16 -8.37 -1.45
C THR A 262 1.44 -7.80 -0.22
N PRO A 263 0.56 -6.78 -0.40
CA PRO A 263 -0.27 -6.29 0.70
C PRO A 263 -1.06 -7.40 1.40
N LYS A 264 -1.42 -7.17 2.66
CA LYS A 264 -2.30 -8.08 3.41
C LYS A 264 -3.61 -8.26 2.63
N HIS A 265 -4.11 -9.49 2.57
CA HIS A 265 -5.33 -9.87 1.84
C HIS A 265 -5.27 -9.67 0.31
N TYR A 266 -4.09 -9.38 -0.27
CA TYR A 266 -3.95 -9.17 -1.72
C TYR A 266 -4.51 -10.35 -2.53
N TRP A 267 -4.09 -11.58 -2.18
CA TRP A 267 -4.51 -12.79 -2.89
C TRP A 267 -5.91 -13.28 -2.50
N GLU A 268 -6.52 -12.75 -1.43
CA GLU A 268 -7.90 -13.08 -1.05
C GLU A 268 -8.89 -12.40 -2.01
N ASN A 269 -8.53 -11.24 -2.57
CA ASN A 269 -9.32 -10.55 -3.58
C ASN A 269 -9.23 -11.27 -4.96
N PRO A 270 -10.35 -11.79 -5.51
CA PRO A 270 -10.37 -12.43 -6.84
C PRO A 270 -9.86 -11.53 -7.98
N GLU A 271 -10.14 -10.23 -7.94
CA GLU A 271 -9.71 -9.30 -9.00
C GLU A 271 -8.18 -9.21 -9.08
N ASN A 272 -7.51 -9.23 -7.93
CA ASN A 272 -6.04 -9.25 -7.87
C ASN A 272 -5.48 -10.57 -8.43
N ARG A 273 -6.14 -11.71 -8.16
CA ARG A 273 -5.72 -13.01 -8.71
C ARG A 273 -5.85 -13.03 -10.23
N ILE A 274 -6.96 -12.53 -10.75
CA ILE A 274 -7.22 -12.43 -12.19
C ILE A 274 -6.17 -11.51 -12.85
N LYS A 275 -5.99 -10.30 -12.30
CA LYS A 275 -5.00 -9.34 -12.79
C LYS A 275 -3.60 -9.92 -12.78
N ALA A 276 -3.16 -10.49 -11.67
CA ALA A 276 -1.81 -11.03 -11.53
C ALA A 276 -1.55 -12.20 -12.51
N LEU A 277 -2.52 -13.10 -12.73
CA LEU A 277 -2.35 -14.20 -13.68
C LEU A 277 -2.27 -13.68 -15.12
N LYS A 278 -3.13 -12.73 -15.50
CA LYS A 278 -3.05 -12.07 -16.81
C LYS A 278 -1.71 -11.40 -17.03
N GLU A 279 -1.24 -10.61 -16.08
CA GLU A 279 0.06 -9.94 -16.20
C GLU A 279 1.22 -10.95 -16.29
N LEU A 280 1.14 -12.08 -15.57
CA LEU A 280 2.11 -13.16 -15.71
C LEU A 280 2.12 -13.72 -17.14
N ILE A 281 0.96 -14.08 -17.67
CA ILE A 281 0.83 -14.70 -19.00
C ILE A 281 1.21 -13.71 -20.11
N GLU A 282 0.61 -12.53 -20.08
CA GLU A 282 0.67 -11.55 -21.18
C GLU A 282 1.95 -10.73 -21.15
N LEU A 283 2.45 -10.34 -19.97
CA LEU A 283 3.60 -9.42 -19.87
C LEU A 283 4.90 -10.14 -19.53
N LYS A 284 4.88 -11.14 -18.65
CA LYS A 284 6.10 -11.81 -18.19
C LYS A 284 6.47 -13.01 -19.03
N LEU A 285 5.49 -13.81 -19.43
CA LEU A 285 5.68 -14.92 -20.35
C LEU A 285 5.52 -14.47 -21.81
N ASN A 286 4.91 -13.31 -22.06
CA ASN A 286 4.64 -12.78 -23.41
C ASN A 286 3.92 -13.80 -24.31
N MET A 287 2.97 -14.52 -23.72
CA MET A 287 2.29 -15.63 -24.37
C MET A 287 1.01 -15.13 -25.06
N SER A 288 0.81 -15.55 -26.31
CA SER A 288 -0.46 -15.30 -27.00
C SER A 288 -1.58 -16.16 -26.40
N ILE A 289 -2.80 -15.64 -26.42
CA ILE A 289 -3.99 -16.34 -25.90
C ILE A 289 -4.14 -17.73 -26.55
N SER A 290 -3.86 -17.85 -27.85
CA SER A 290 -3.93 -19.13 -28.58
C SER A 290 -3.00 -20.22 -28.05
N ASN A 291 -1.89 -19.84 -27.42
CA ASN A 291 -0.85 -20.78 -26.98
C ASN A 291 -1.04 -21.22 -25.52
N ILE A 292 -1.89 -20.53 -24.75
CA ILE A 292 -2.16 -20.82 -23.34
C ILE A 292 -2.42 -22.31 -23.09
N PRO A 293 -3.30 -23.00 -23.84
CA PRO A 293 -3.60 -24.40 -23.53
C PRO A 293 -2.42 -25.37 -23.70
N ASN A 294 -1.48 -25.03 -24.59
CA ASN A 294 -0.34 -25.90 -24.93
C ASN A 294 0.93 -25.57 -24.13
N GLU A 295 1.11 -24.32 -23.74
CA GLU A 295 2.37 -23.84 -23.15
C GLU A 295 2.23 -23.48 -21.66
N PHE A 296 1.05 -23.09 -21.19
CA PHE A 296 0.83 -22.68 -19.81
C PHE A 296 0.27 -23.83 -18.97
N SER A 297 1.14 -24.45 -18.18
CA SER A 297 0.79 -25.61 -17.35
C SER A 297 1.06 -25.38 -15.88
N TYR A 298 0.41 -26.16 -15.01
CA TYR A 298 0.69 -26.14 -13.58
C TYR A 298 2.16 -26.49 -13.30
N SER A 299 2.76 -27.38 -14.10
CA SER A 299 4.18 -27.74 -14.00
C SER A 299 5.12 -26.55 -14.27
N LEU A 300 4.75 -25.65 -15.20
CA LEU A 300 5.47 -24.40 -15.46
C LEU A 300 5.45 -23.53 -14.20
N LEU A 301 4.28 -23.38 -13.56
CA LEU A 301 4.14 -22.60 -12.32
C LEU A 301 5.02 -23.17 -11.20
N VAL A 302 5.01 -24.47 -10.97
CA VAL A 302 5.84 -25.10 -9.92
C VAL A 302 7.34 -24.88 -10.17
N LYS A 303 7.77 -24.91 -11.43
CA LYS A 303 9.19 -24.79 -11.79
C LYS A 303 9.68 -23.35 -11.78
N GLN A 304 8.89 -22.42 -12.30
CA GLN A 304 9.34 -21.05 -12.61
C GLN A 304 8.63 -19.97 -11.77
N HIS A 305 7.39 -20.23 -11.33
CA HIS A 305 6.54 -19.25 -10.66
C HIS A 305 5.84 -19.83 -9.43
N ARG A 306 6.63 -20.37 -8.49
CA ARG A 306 6.11 -21.11 -7.30
C ARG A 306 5.06 -20.35 -6.49
N LYS A 307 5.15 -19.02 -6.43
CA LYS A 307 4.13 -18.17 -5.79
C LYS A 307 2.76 -18.42 -6.42
N PHE A 308 2.66 -18.45 -7.74
CA PHE A 308 1.40 -18.70 -8.46
C PHE A 308 0.92 -20.15 -8.30
N ALA A 309 1.82 -21.14 -8.28
CA ALA A 309 1.42 -22.51 -7.96
C ALA A 309 0.73 -22.59 -6.59
N ALA A 310 1.30 -21.95 -5.55
CA ALA A 310 0.69 -21.90 -4.23
C ALA A 310 -0.67 -21.18 -4.22
N ILE A 311 -0.82 -20.09 -4.98
CA ILE A 311 -2.13 -19.41 -5.11
C ILE A 311 -3.16 -20.32 -5.80
N CYS A 312 -2.76 -21.04 -6.84
CA CYS A 312 -3.59 -22.04 -7.52
C CYS A 312 -4.08 -23.12 -6.54
N ASP A 313 -3.18 -23.65 -5.70
CA ASP A 313 -3.53 -24.68 -4.72
C ASP A 313 -4.51 -24.16 -3.67
N ILE A 314 -4.28 -22.96 -3.14
CA ILE A 314 -5.08 -22.38 -2.04
C ILE A 314 -6.48 -21.98 -2.52
N TYR A 315 -6.60 -21.32 -3.68
CA TYR A 315 -7.86 -20.69 -4.10
C TYR A 315 -8.60 -21.44 -5.21
N TYR A 316 -7.93 -22.37 -5.89
CA TYR A 316 -8.49 -23.05 -7.07
C TYR A 316 -8.42 -24.57 -6.97
N SER A 317 -8.15 -25.13 -5.77
CA SER A 317 -8.02 -26.59 -5.55
C SER A 317 -7.05 -27.24 -6.55
N SER A 318 -5.96 -26.53 -6.86
CA SER A 318 -4.96 -26.92 -7.87
C SER A 318 -5.49 -27.03 -9.32
N SER A 319 -6.71 -26.58 -9.60
CA SER A 319 -7.27 -26.47 -10.94
C SER A 319 -6.77 -25.20 -11.63
N LEU A 320 -5.68 -25.34 -12.42
CA LEU A 320 -5.19 -24.22 -13.21
C LEU A 320 -6.22 -23.76 -14.26
N PHE A 321 -6.99 -24.68 -14.84
CA PHE A 321 -8.05 -24.35 -15.78
C PHE A 321 -9.10 -23.42 -15.16
N GLN A 322 -9.53 -23.68 -13.92
CA GLN A 322 -10.51 -22.82 -13.26
C GLN A 322 -10.03 -21.37 -13.17
N TRP A 323 -8.76 -21.18 -12.78
CA TRP A 323 -8.17 -19.84 -12.68
C TRP A 323 -8.01 -19.17 -14.05
N ILE A 324 -7.59 -19.93 -15.07
CA ILE A 324 -7.51 -19.43 -16.45
C ILE A 324 -8.89 -19.02 -16.96
N ASN A 325 -9.93 -19.81 -16.70
CA ASN A 325 -11.29 -19.50 -17.12
C ASN A 325 -11.86 -18.25 -16.42
N GLU A 326 -11.46 -17.96 -15.18
CA GLU A 326 -11.76 -16.65 -14.56
C GLU A 326 -11.07 -15.49 -15.27
N CYS A 327 -9.86 -15.70 -15.80
CA CYS A 327 -9.12 -14.68 -16.53
C CYS A 327 -9.67 -14.47 -17.95
N TYR A 328 -9.99 -15.55 -18.64
CA TYR A 328 -10.47 -15.55 -20.03
C TYR A 328 -11.80 -16.32 -20.13
N PRO A 329 -12.90 -15.74 -19.63
CA PRO A 329 -14.18 -16.44 -19.54
C PRO A 329 -14.65 -16.99 -20.87
N ASN A 330 -15.03 -18.26 -20.90
CA ASN A 330 -15.57 -18.96 -22.07
C ASN A 330 -14.67 -18.92 -23.31
N THR A 331 -13.37 -18.63 -23.13
CA THR A 331 -12.40 -18.64 -24.24
C THR A 331 -11.86 -20.04 -24.50
N PHE A 332 -11.78 -20.85 -23.46
CA PHE A 332 -11.29 -22.22 -23.51
C PHE A 332 -12.27 -23.19 -22.82
N THR A 333 -12.14 -24.46 -23.17
CA THR A 333 -12.74 -25.61 -22.51
C THR A 333 -11.69 -26.35 -21.70
N ASP A 334 -12.10 -27.11 -20.69
CA ASP A 334 -11.19 -27.92 -19.88
C ASP A 334 -10.35 -28.87 -20.76
N SER A 335 -10.97 -29.43 -21.81
CA SER A 335 -10.31 -30.28 -22.80
C SER A 335 -9.16 -29.62 -23.56
N ASP A 336 -9.16 -28.29 -23.74
CA ASP A 336 -8.08 -27.61 -24.47
C ASP A 336 -6.72 -27.76 -23.75
N PHE A 337 -6.74 -27.97 -22.43
CA PHE A 337 -5.56 -28.15 -21.59
C PHE A 337 -5.11 -29.61 -21.46
N TYR A 338 -5.87 -30.56 -22.03
CA TYR A 338 -5.51 -31.97 -22.07
C TYR A 338 -4.82 -32.29 -23.41
N GLN A 339 -3.52 -32.54 -23.36
CA GLN A 339 -2.74 -32.92 -24.56
C GLN A 339 -2.95 -34.39 -24.99
N ASN A 340 -3.56 -35.21 -24.13
CA ASN A 340 -3.67 -36.66 -24.32
C ASN A 340 -5.14 -37.08 -24.49
N ILE A 341 -5.77 -36.68 -25.60
CA ILE A 341 -7.15 -37.04 -25.92
C ILE A 341 -7.12 -38.05 -27.08
N GLY A 342 -7.80 -39.19 -26.90
CA GLY A 342 -7.98 -40.20 -27.94
C GLY A 342 -8.91 -39.71 -29.05
N ILE A 343 -8.89 -40.39 -30.21
CA ILE A 343 -9.74 -40.03 -31.37
C ILE A 343 -11.25 -40.08 -31.08
N ASP A 344 -11.67 -40.76 -30.02
CA ASP A 344 -13.05 -40.86 -29.55
C ASP A 344 -13.40 -39.86 -28.43
N GLY A 345 -12.43 -39.01 -28.02
CA GLY A 345 -12.59 -38.02 -26.97
C GLY A 345 -12.18 -38.49 -25.57
N THR A 346 -11.75 -39.75 -25.40
CA THR A 346 -11.30 -40.29 -24.10
C THR A 346 -10.07 -39.54 -23.60
N LYS A 347 -10.03 -39.19 -22.31
CA LYS A 347 -8.87 -38.50 -21.68
C LYS A 347 -7.88 -39.52 -21.12
N LEU A 348 -6.63 -39.53 -21.60
CA LEU A 348 -5.62 -40.55 -21.25
C LEU A 348 -4.44 -40.01 -20.44
N ASP A 349 -3.80 -40.87 -19.65
CA ASP A 349 -2.73 -40.49 -18.72
C ASP A 349 -1.40 -40.17 -19.45
N SER A 350 -1.20 -40.62 -20.71
CA SER A 350 0.02 -40.34 -21.47
C SER A 350 -0.14 -40.39 -23.00
N LYS A 351 0.78 -39.78 -23.75
CA LYS A 351 0.84 -39.88 -25.22
C LYS A 351 0.98 -41.32 -25.73
N ALA A 352 1.65 -42.16 -24.96
CA ALA A 352 1.78 -43.59 -25.27
C ALA A 352 0.43 -44.30 -25.14
N GLU A 353 -0.35 -43.96 -24.10
CA GLU A 353 -1.71 -44.47 -23.93
C GLU A 353 -2.63 -43.98 -25.04
N VAL A 354 -2.54 -42.71 -25.46
CA VAL A 354 -3.27 -42.21 -26.65
C VAL A 354 -2.98 -43.06 -27.87
N LYS A 355 -1.70 -43.32 -28.15
CA LYS A 355 -1.29 -44.14 -29.29
C LYS A 355 -1.87 -45.55 -29.22
N ILE A 356 -1.84 -46.20 -28.05
CA ILE A 356 -2.41 -47.54 -27.84
C ILE A 356 -3.93 -47.51 -28.00
N HIS A 357 -4.59 -46.56 -27.35
CA HIS A 357 -6.04 -46.43 -27.32
C HIS A 357 -6.60 -46.16 -28.71
N ASP A 358 -6.01 -45.23 -29.46
CA ASP A 358 -6.42 -44.92 -30.83
C ASP A 358 -6.33 -46.15 -31.74
N ILE A 359 -5.36 -47.05 -31.55
CA ILE A 359 -5.28 -48.31 -32.29
C ILE A 359 -6.46 -49.20 -31.95
N PHE A 360 -6.82 -49.32 -30.67
CA PHE A 360 -7.97 -50.12 -30.26
C PHE A 360 -9.27 -49.59 -30.87
N ILE A 361 -9.47 -48.28 -30.85
CA ILE A 361 -10.65 -47.63 -31.44
C ILE A 361 -10.67 -47.81 -32.97
N LYS A 362 -9.55 -47.57 -33.68
CA LYS A 362 -9.46 -47.75 -35.13
C LYS A 362 -9.71 -49.19 -35.60
N ASN A 363 -9.41 -50.17 -34.75
CA ASN A 363 -9.67 -51.59 -35.03
C ASN A 363 -11.07 -52.02 -34.58
N ASN A 364 -11.97 -51.09 -34.24
CA ASN A 364 -13.34 -51.32 -33.80
C ASN A 364 -13.43 -52.30 -32.63
N LEU A 365 -12.44 -52.28 -31.72
CA LEU A 365 -12.51 -53.06 -30.50
C LEU A 365 -13.50 -52.41 -29.53
N LYS A 366 -14.21 -53.22 -28.74
CA LYS A 366 -15.00 -52.67 -27.63
C LYS A 366 -14.05 -52.31 -26.50
N VAL A 367 -13.85 -51.02 -26.26
CA VAL A 367 -12.88 -50.51 -25.28
C VAL A 367 -13.62 -49.93 -24.07
N THR A 368 -13.25 -50.37 -22.87
CA THR A 368 -13.55 -49.67 -21.63
C THR A 368 -12.24 -49.14 -21.06
N TYR A 369 -12.07 -47.82 -21.05
CA TYR A 369 -10.94 -47.15 -20.39
C TYR A 369 -11.38 -46.60 -19.03
N PHE A 370 -10.58 -46.80 -18.00
CA PHE A 370 -10.91 -46.38 -16.64
C PHE A 370 -10.30 -45.01 -16.32
N GLU A 371 -10.93 -43.93 -16.82
CA GLU A 371 -10.49 -42.54 -16.57
C GLU A 371 -10.44 -42.20 -15.07
N ASN A 372 -11.47 -42.59 -14.31
CA ASN A 372 -11.53 -42.34 -12.88
C ASN A 372 -11.17 -43.60 -12.08
N LYS A 373 -9.86 -43.75 -11.83
CA LYS A 373 -9.31 -44.84 -11.01
C LYS A 373 -9.75 -44.75 -9.53
N ILE A 374 -10.39 -43.67 -9.06
CA ILE A 374 -10.91 -43.60 -7.67
C ILE A 374 -12.33 -44.18 -7.60
N ALA A 375 -13.18 -43.85 -8.57
CA ALA A 375 -14.56 -44.34 -8.61
C ALA A 375 -14.67 -45.87 -8.79
N ASN A 376 -13.62 -46.50 -9.29
CA ASN A 376 -13.56 -47.94 -9.58
C ASN A 376 -12.71 -48.72 -8.55
N ILE A 377 -12.33 -48.09 -7.43
CA ILE A 377 -11.63 -48.76 -6.33
C ILE A 377 -12.52 -49.87 -5.80
N GLY A 378 -11.94 -51.06 -5.64
CA GLY A 378 -12.65 -52.24 -5.13
C GLY A 378 -13.11 -53.22 -6.19
N ASN A 379 -13.11 -52.86 -7.48
CA ASN A 379 -13.51 -53.78 -8.56
C ASN A 379 -12.50 -54.91 -8.76
N PHE A 380 -11.20 -54.63 -8.58
CA PHE A 380 -10.18 -55.66 -8.49
C PHE A 380 -9.30 -55.41 -7.27
N VAL A 381 -9.32 -56.36 -6.33
CA VAL A 381 -8.63 -56.29 -5.05
C VAL A 381 -7.74 -57.51 -4.89
N ASN A 382 -6.45 -57.27 -4.73
CA ASN A 382 -5.50 -58.28 -4.31
C ASN A 382 -5.49 -58.33 -2.78
N GLU A 383 -6.17 -59.32 -2.21
CA GLU A 383 -6.28 -59.51 -0.76
C GLU A 383 -4.94 -59.83 -0.09
N ASP A 384 -4.05 -60.58 -0.76
CA ASP A 384 -2.74 -60.96 -0.22
C ASP A 384 -1.87 -59.74 0.09
N HIS A 385 -2.00 -58.70 -0.74
CA HIS A 385 -1.25 -57.45 -0.61
C HIS A 385 -2.09 -56.27 -0.11
N LYS A 386 -3.40 -56.44 0.04
CA LYS A 386 -4.37 -55.36 0.35
C LYS A 386 -4.26 -54.17 -0.60
N GLU A 387 -4.11 -54.47 -1.89
CA GLU A 387 -3.96 -53.46 -2.95
C GLU A 387 -5.15 -53.53 -3.92
N SER A 388 -5.72 -52.37 -4.29
CA SER A 388 -6.67 -52.31 -5.41
C SER A 388 -5.94 -52.01 -6.71
N TYR A 389 -6.30 -52.76 -7.76
CA TYR A 389 -5.72 -52.66 -9.09
C TYR A 389 -6.82 -52.30 -10.07
N ILE A 390 -6.66 -51.20 -10.78
CA ILE A 390 -7.59 -50.82 -11.84
C ILE A 390 -6.79 -50.91 -13.13
N PRO A 391 -7.24 -51.69 -14.11
CA PRO A 391 -6.56 -51.80 -15.38
C PRO A 391 -6.73 -50.53 -16.19
N ASP A 392 -5.81 -50.26 -17.10
CA ASP A 392 -5.95 -49.13 -18.01
C ASP A 392 -7.10 -49.39 -19.00
N TRP A 393 -7.16 -50.58 -19.61
CA TRP A 393 -8.27 -50.98 -20.48
C TRP A 393 -8.84 -52.37 -20.16
N ILE A 394 -10.14 -52.53 -20.42
CA ILE A 394 -10.78 -53.81 -20.69
C ILE A 394 -11.25 -53.81 -22.14
N ILE A 395 -10.79 -54.80 -22.90
CA ILE A 395 -11.08 -54.98 -24.33
C ILE A 395 -12.01 -56.17 -24.51
N ASN A 396 -13.08 -55.98 -25.31
CA ASN A 396 -14.08 -57.00 -25.61
C ASN A 396 -14.62 -57.73 -24.36
N ASP A 397 -14.78 -56.97 -23.27
CA ASP A 397 -15.27 -57.41 -21.95
C ASP A 397 -14.47 -58.51 -21.24
N SER A 398 -13.40 -59.02 -21.84
CA SER A 398 -12.72 -60.26 -21.42
C SER A 398 -11.18 -60.19 -21.49
N ILE A 399 -10.61 -59.10 -21.99
CA ILE A 399 -9.15 -58.92 -22.07
C ILE A 399 -8.76 -57.70 -21.25
N ILE A 400 -8.01 -57.91 -20.18
CA ILE A 400 -7.40 -56.84 -19.41
C ILE A 400 -6.09 -56.42 -20.09
N VAL A 401 -5.91 -55.12 -20.29
CA VAL A 401 -4.69 -54.53 -20.81
C VAL A 401 -4.17 -53.47 -19.85
N GLU A 402 -2.89 -53.56 -19.51
CA GLU A 402 -2.22 -52.63 -18.60
C GLU A 402 -0.91 -52.15 -19.23
N TYR A 403 -0.68 -50.84 -19.27
CA TYR A 403 0.53 -50.25 -19.82
C TYR A 403 1.43 -49.69 -18.71
N TYR A 404 2.61 -50.30 -18.57
CA TYR A 404 3.59 -49.90 -17.57
C TYR A 404 4.59 -48.89 -18.13
N GLY A 405 4.15 -47.65 -18.38
CA GLY A 405 4.98 -46.62 -19.03
C GLY A 405 6.30 -46.27 -18.35
N TRP A 406 6.44 -46.52 -17.04
CA TRP A 406 7.69 -46.29 -16.29
C TRP A 406 8.57 -47.54 -16.15
N TYR A 407 8.21 -48.68 -16.74
CA TYR A 407 8.94 -49.93 -16.55
C TYR A 407 10.31 -49.89 -17.24
N ASN A 408 11.39 -50.13 -16.49
CA ASN A 408 12.74 -50.16 -17.04
C ASN A 408 13.67 -51.05 -16.20
N ASP A 409 14.02 -52.23 -16.72
CA ASP A 409 14.84 -53.22 -16.02
C ASP A 409 16.27 -52.74 -15.71
N LYS A 410 16.83 -51.80 -16.50
CA LYS A 410 18.19 -51.31 -16.31
C LYS A 410 18.40 -50.57 -14.98
N TYR A 411 17.33 -50.05 -14.39
CA TYR A 411 17.39 -49.22 -13.19
C TYR A 411 16.80 -49.90 -11.95
N TYR A 412 16.48 -51.20 -12.04
CA TYR A 412 15.82 -51.93 -10.95
C TYR A 412 16.64 -51.90 -9.64
N GLU A 413 17.95 -52.11 -9.72
CA GLU A 413 18.83 -52.16 -8.53
C GLU A 413 19.24 -50.78 -8.02
N THR A 414 19.19 -49.76 -8.88
CA THR A 414 19.79 -48.45 -8.62
C THR A 414 18.79 -47.38 -8.19
N HIS A 415 17.49 -47.56 -8.46
CA HIS A 415 16.47 -46.52 -8.20
C HIS A 415 15.31 -47.01 -7.33
N LYS A 416 15.35 -46.68 -6.02
CA LYS A 416 14.38 -47.17 -5.00
C LYS A 416 12.91 -46.94 -5.35
N LEU A 417 12.55 -45.77 -5.87
CA LEU A 417 11.17 -45.48 -6.30
C LEU A 417 10.72 -46.35 -7.48
N LEU A 418 11.59 -46.52 -8.49
CA LEU A 418 11.32 -47.34 -9.66
C LEU A 418 11.22 -48.82 -9.28
N LYS A 419 12.08 -49.29 -8.37
CA LYS A 419 12.01 -50.63 -7.81
C LYS A 419 10.63 -50.91 -7.20
N LYS A 420 10.12 -49.99 -6.36
CA LYS A 420 8.78 -50.10 -5.76
C LYS A 420 7.67 -50.16 -6.82
N TYR A 421 7.77 -49.32 -7.86
CA TYR A 421 6.85 -49.32 -9.00
C TYR A 421 6.87 -50.67 -9.74
N MET A 422 8.06 -51.18 -10.07
CA MET A 422 8.23 -52.46 -10.78
C MET A 422 7.78 -53.66 -9.95
N ASP A 423 8.05 -53.66 -8.64
CA ASP A 423 7.55 -54.69 -7.73
C ASP A 423 6.00 -54.68 -7.70
N LYS A 424 5.37 -53.49 -7.71
CA LYS A 424 3.91 -53.38 -7.82
C LYS A 424 3.40 -53.87 -9.18
N ALA A 425 4.07 -53.53 -10.29
CA ALA A 425 3.72 -54.02 -11.62
C ALA A 425 3.76 -55.56 -11.70
N ARG A 426 4.78 -56.20 -11.10
CA ARG A 426 4.85 -57.67 -11.02
C ARG A 426 3.68 -58.27 -10.24
N ARG A 427 3.28 -57.65 -9.11
CA ARG A 427 2.10 -58.09 -8.35
C ARG A 427 0.81 -57.92 -9.15
N LYS A 428 0.63 -56.77 -9.83
CA LYS A 428 -0.52 -56.54 -10.74
C LYS A 428 -0.58 -57.61 -11.83
N ASN A 429 0.55 -57.90 -12.48
CA ASN A 429 0.63 -58.95 -13.51
C ASN A 429 0.24 -60.32 -12.97
N ASN A 430 0.79 -60.74 -11.83
CA ASN A 430 0.46 -62.03 -11.22
C ASN A 430 -1.03 -62.11 -10.86
N TYR A 431 -1.58 -61.03 -10.31
CA TYR A 431 -2.99 -60.93 -9.98
C TYR A 431 -3.88 -61.04 -11.22
N TYR A 432 -3.66 -60.21 -12.24
CA TYR A 432 -4.50 -60.22 -13.45
C TYR A 432 -4.41 -61.54 -14.22
N LYS A 433 -3.22 -62.18 -14.27
CA LYS A 433 -3.05 -63.52 -14.86
C LYS A 433 -3.82 -64.61 -14.10
N GLY A 434 -4.08 -64.42 -12.82
CA GLY A 434 -4.81 -65.36 -11.97
C GLY A 434 -6.34 -65.22 -12.06
N LEU A 435 -6.87 -64.19 -12.74
CA LEU A 435 -8.31 -63.99 -12.84
C LEU A 435 -8.93 -64.96 -13.87
N PRO A 436 -9.91 -65.80 -13.48
CA PRO A 436 -10.39 -66.89 -14.34
C PRO A 436 -11.18 -66.42 -15.57
N ASN A 437 -11.76 -65.23 -15.51
CA ASN A 437 -12.65 -64.71 -16.56
C ASN A 437 -11.93 -63.74 -17.53
N TYR A 438 -10.64 -63.50 -17.33
CA TYR A 438 -9.90 -62.51 -18.11
C TYR A 438 -8.65 -63.10 -18.72
N GLN A 439 -8.43 -62.81 -20.00
CA GLN A 439 -7.09 -62.86 -20.58
C GLN A 439 -6.36 -61.58 -20.21
N PHE A 440 -5.03 -61.64 -20.12
CA PHE A 440 -4.22 -60.49 -19.69
C PHE A 440 -3.09 -60.19 -20.67
N ILE A 441 -2.96 -58.92 -21.03
CA ILE A 441 -1.85 -58.36 -21.79
C ILE A 441 -1.18 -57.28 -20.94
N ASP A 442 0.08 -57.51 -20.56
CA ASP A 442 0.96 -56.45 -20.09
C ASP A 442 1.61 -55.74 -21.27
N LEU A 443 1.69 -54.42 -21.25
CA LEU A 443 2.40 -53.61 -22.23
C LEU A 443 3.51 -52.83 -21.54
N TYR A 444 4.66 -52.78 -22.20
CA TYR A 444 5.84 -52.04 -21.75
C TYR A 444 6.27 -51.04 -22.83
N PRO A 445 7.12 -50.05 -22.52
CA PRO A 445 7.60 -49.09 -23.51
C PRO A 445 8.20 -49.77 -24.77
N SER A 446 8.93 -50.87 -24.60
CA SER A 446 9.50 -51.67 -25.70
C SER A 446 8.46 -52.30 -26.61
N ASP A 447 7.22 -52.53 -26.15
CA ASP A 447 6.16 -53.07 -26.99
C ASP A 447 5.63 -52.05 -28.01
N LEU A 448 5.92 -50.75 -27.78
CA LEU A 448 5.51 -49.65 -28.64
C LEU A 448 6.59 -49.22 -29.66
N GLU A 449 7.80 -49.77 -29.51
CA GLU A 449 8.93 -49.60 -30.42
C GLU A 449 8.73 -50.41 -31.72
N ASP A 450 9.62 -50.23 -32.71
CA ASP A 450 9.62 -50.96 -33.98
C ASP A 450 8.24 -51.05 -34.67
N ASN A 451 7.57 -49.90 -34.79
CA ASN A 451 6.18 -49.82 -35.29
C ASN A 451 5.23 -50.73 -34.51
N LEU A 452 5.26 -50.66 -33.18
CA LEU A 452 4.31 -51.33 -32.27
C LEU A 452 4.32 -52.86 -32.42
N LYS A 453 5.44 -53.45 -32.82
CA LYS A 453 5.55 -54.88 -33.10
C LYS A 453 5.24 -55.74 -31.88
N GLY A 454 5.63 -55.30 -30.68
CA GLY A 454 5.33 -56.00 -29.43
C GLY A 454 3.84 -56.02 -29.13
N LEU A 455 3.17 -54.86 -29.24
CA LEU A 455 1.71 -54.73 -29.12
C LEU A 455 0.99 -55.70 -30.08
N ILE A 456 1.31 -55.65 -31.38
CA ILE A 456 0.68 -56.53 -32.38
C ILE A 456 0.89 -58.00 -32.02
N LYS A 457 2.12 -58.39 -31.67
CA LYS A 457 2.45 -59.78 -31.34
C LYS A 457 1.63 -60.29 -30.14
N LYS A 458 1.48 -59.46 -29.10
CA LYS A 458 0.70 -59.82 -27.90
C LYS A 458 -0.78 -59.98 -28.21
N PHE A 459 -1.39 -59.07 -28.96
CA PHE A 459 -2.80 -59.22 -29.37
C PHE A 459 -3.03 -60.39 -30.34
N LYS A 460 -2.10 -60.61 -31.27
CA LYS A 460 -2.15 -61.76 -32.19
C LYS A 460 -2.12 -63.10 -31.46
N SER A 461 -1.43 -63.18 -30.32
CA SER A 461 -1.42 -64.39 -29.48
C SER A 461 -2.79 -64.72 -28.86
N LEU A 462 -3.70 -63.73 -28.79
CA LEU A 462 -5.09 -63.89 -28.38
C LEU A 462 -6.06 -63.97 -29.57
N GLY A 463 -5.55 -64.13 -30.79
CA GLY A 463 -6.36 -64.21 -32.01
C GLY A 463 -6.84 -62.87 -32.56
N ILE A 464 -6.35 -61.74 -32.04
CA ILE A 464 -6.72 -60.39 -32.50
C ILE A 464 -5.63 -59.84 -33.41
N ASN A 465 -5.97 -59.60 -34.68
CA ASN A 465 -5.06 -58.99 -35.64
C ASN A 465 -5.27 -57.47 -35.68
N LEU A 466 -4.39 -56.72 -35.01
CA LEU A 466 -4.40 -55.25 -35.04
C LEU A 466 -3.78 -54.72 -36.34
N THR A 467 -4.42 -53.72 -36.93
CA THR A 467 -3.90 -52.89 -38.03
C THR A 467 -3.47 -51.54 -37.46
N ILE A 468 -2.28 -51.05 -37.85
CA ILE A 468 -1.70 -49.80 -37.33
C ILE A 468 -2.10 -48.61 -38.19
#